data_AF-A0A562QNV0-F1
#
_entry.id   AF-A0A562QNV0-F1
#
_cell.length_a   1.000
_cell.length_b   1.000
_cell.length_c   1.000
_cell.angle_alpha   90.00
_cell.angle_beta   90.00
_cell.angle_gamma   90.00
#
_symmetry.space_group_name_H-M   'P 1'
#
loop_
_entity.id
_entity.type
_entity.pdbx_description
1 polymer ?
#
loop_
_entity_poly.entity_id
_entity_poly.type
_entity_poly.pdbx_seq_one_letter_code
_entity_poly.pdbx_strand_id
1 'polypeptide(L)' 'MYIDLNELWHLLEQVIVWAAALLKLGLLFCAVGIVAGLMKWSVWWGKTLTVISLGIAAFLTLGLDFLGSLMT' A
#
# COMPACT_ATOMS: atom_id res chain seq x y z
N MET A 1 -51.19 22.38 -3.81
CA MET A 1 -49.82 22.83 -4.19
C MET A 1 -48.93 22.83 -2.95
N TYR A 2 -48.75 21.67 -2.33
CA TYR A 2 -47.91 21.44 -1.14
C TYR A 2 -47.25 20.05 -1.24
N ILE A 3 -47.92 19.13 -1.95
CA ILE A 3 -47.46 17.77 -2.25
C ILE A 3 -46.18 17.80 -3.11
N ASP A 4 -46.09 18.68 -4.12
CA ASP A 4 -44.90 18.78 -4.99
C ASP A 4 -43.62 19.19 -4.26
N LEU A 5 -43.70 20.10 -3.27
CA LEU A 5 -42.51 20.51 -2.50
C LEU A 5 -41.98 19.39 -1.61
N ASN A 6 -42.88 18.59 -1.03
CA ASN A 6 -42.50 17.47 -0.17
C ASN A 6 -41.80 16.36 -0.96
N GLU A 7 -42.27 16.10 -2.18
CA GLU A 7 -41.68 15.10 -3.06
C GLU A 7 -40.30 15.54 -3.57
N LEU A 8 -40.14 16.83 -3.91
CA LEU A 8 -38.85 17.41 -4.27
C LEU A 8 -37.84 17.36 -3.10
N TRP A 9 -38.33 17.56 -1.87
CA TRP A 9 -37.50 17.50 -0.66
C TRP A 9 -36.97 16.08 -0.40
N HIS A 10 -37.82 15.06 -0.55
CA HIS A 10 -37.39 13.66 -0.41
C HIS A 10 -36.38 13.24 -1.49
N LEU A 11 -36.56 13.69 -2.73
CA LEU A 11 -35.58 13.44 -3.79
C LEU A 11 -34.23 14.09 -3.48
N LEU A 12 -34.23 15.30 -2.93
CA LEU A 12 -33.01 16.00 -2.51
C LEU A 12 -32.29 15.24 -1.39
N GLU A 13 -33.00 14.82 -0.35
CA GLU A 13 -32.44 13.99 0.73
C GLU A 13 -31.83 12.70 0.19
N GLN A 14 -32.53 12.02 -0.71
CA GLN A 14 -32.04 10.79 -1.31
C GLN A 14 -30.74 11.04 -2.08
N VAL A 15 -30.67 12.08 -2.92
CA VAL A 15 -29.46 12.44 -3.66
C VAL A 15 -28.27 12.72 -2.73
N ILE A 16 -28.48 13.43 -1.61
CA ILE A 16 -27.44 13.70 -0.62
C ILE A 16 -26.93 12.40 0.01
N VAL A 17 -27.84 11.47 0.34
CA VAL A 17 -27.47 10.16 0.91
C VAL A 17 -26.65 9.33 -0.08
N TRP A 18 -27.05 9.29 -1.36
CA TRP A 18 -26.28 8.61 -2.41
C TRP A 18 -24.90 9.25 -2.63
N ALA A 19 -24.82 10.58 -2.64
CA ALA A 19 -23.55 11.29 -2.75
C ALA A 19 -22.61 10.97 -1.58
N ALA A 20 -23.13 10.96 -0.35
CA ALA A 20 -22.36 10.59 0.83
C ALA A 20 -21.90 9.12 0.80
N ALA A 21 -22.73 8.20 0.31
CA ALA A 21 -22.37 6.80 0.14
C ALA A 21 -21.27 6.60 -0.90
N LEU A 22 -21.36 7.29 -2.04
CA LEU A 22 -20.33 7.28 -3.07
C LEU A 22 -19.01 7.87 -2.58
N LEU A 23 -19.06 8.95 -1.79
CA LEU A 23 -17.88 9.55 -1.18
C LEU A 23 -17.17 8.56 -0.25
N LYS A 24 -17.93 7.83 0.60
CA LYS A 24 -17.39 6.80 1.49
C LYS A 24 -16.77 5.63 0.70
N LEU A 25 -17.42 5.18 -0.37
CA LEU A 25 -16.88 4.14 -1.26
C LEU A 25 -15.57 4.60 -1.91
N GLY A 26 -15.52 5.82 -2.44
CA GLY A 26 -14.30 6.40 -3.02
C GLY A 26 -13.16 6.47 -2.01
N LEU A 27 -13.45 6.85 -0.77
CA LEU A 27 -12.46 6.88 0.32
C LEU A 27 -11.91 5.49 0.64
N LEU A 28 -12.79 4.47 0.67
CA LEU A 28 -12.38 3.08 0.87
C LEU A 28 -11.48 2.57 -0.27
N PHE A 29 -11.83 2.87 -1.53
CA PHE A 29 -10.97 2.52 -2.66
C PHE A 29 -9.61 3.21 -2.61
N CYS A 30 -9.56 4.47 -2.18
CA CYS A 30 -8.31 5.20 -2.00
C CYS A 30 -7.45 4.57 -0.90
N ALA A 31 -8.05 4.24 0.25
CA ALA A 31 -7.36 3.55 1.34
C ALA A 31 -6.80 2.19 0.90
N VAL A 32 -7.58 1.40 0.16
CA VAL A 32 -7.14 0.12 -0.40
C VAL A 32 -5.96 0.33 -1.38
N GLY A 33 -6.03 1.35 -2.24
CA GLY A 33 -4.95 1.70 -3.16
C GLY A 33 -3.65 2.07 -2.45
N ILE A 34 -3.74 2.86 -1.37
CA ILE A 34 -2.60 3.24 -0.53
C ILE A 34 -1.98 1.99 0.13
N VAL A 35 -2.80 1.11 0.71
CA VAL A 35 -2.32 -0.12 1.36
C VAL A 35 -1.65 -1.05 0.35
N ALA A 36 -2.26 -1.25 -0.83
CA ALA A 36 -1.68 -2.07 -1.89
C ALA A 36 -0.34 -1.48 -2.41
N GLY A 37 -0.27 -0.16 -2.57
CA GLY A 37 0.96 0.56 -2.93
C GLY A 37 2.06 0.40 -1.88
N LEU A 38 1.73 0.58 -0.60
CA LEU A 38 2.65 0.40 0.53
C LEU A 38 3.15 -1.04 0.63
N MET A 39 2.28 -2.04 0.46
CA MET A 39 2.70 -3.45 0.47
C MET A 39 3.67 -3.75 -0.66
N LYS A 40 3.40 -3.28 -1.88
CA LYS A 40 4.31 -3.46 -3.03
C LYS A 40 5.65 -2.76 -2.79
N TRP A 41 5.64 -1.57 -2.21
CA TRP A 41 6.85 -0.82 -1.85
C TRP A 41 7.68 -1.57 -0.80
N SER A 42 7.05 -2.03 0.29
CA SER A 42 7.71 -2.79 1.35
C SER A 42 8.36 -4.08 0.83
N VAL A 43 7.70 -4.80 -0.09
CA VAL A 43 8.26 -6.03 -0.69
C VAL A 43 9.46 -5.72 -1.58
N TRP A 44 9.47 -4.57 -2.26
CA TRP A 44 10.59 -4.17 -3.10
C TRP A 44 11.83 -3.84 -2.25
N TRP A 45 11.66 -3.09 -1.16
CA TRP A 45 12.74 -2.81 -0.21
C TRP A 45 13.24 -4.07 0.52
N GLY A 46 12.33 -4.97 0.90
CA GLY A 46 12.69 -6.24 1.53
C GLY A 46 13.54 -7.13 0.61
N LYS A 47 13.23 -7.20 -0.69
CA LYS A 47 14.02 -7.95 -1.67
C LYS A 47 15.40 -7.32 -1.92
N THR A 48 15.48 -5.99 -1.96
CA THR A 48 16.76 -5.30 -2.15
C THR A 48 17.68 -5.49 -0.93
N LEU A 49 17.14 -5.42 0.29
CA LEU A 49 17.91 -5.65 1.52
C LEU A 49 18.43 -7.08 1.63
N THR A 50 17.62 -8.09 1.26
CA THR A 50 18.08 -9.49 1.29
C THR A 50 19.18 -9.75 0.26
N VAL A 51 19.07 -9.21 -0.96
CA VAL A 51 20.12 -9.33 -1.99
C VAL A 51 21.43 -8.68 -1.54
N ILE A 52 21.39 -7.49 -0.95
CA ILE A 52 22.58 -6.82 -0.42
C ILE A 52 23.19 -7.63 0.74
N SER A 53 22.36 -8.16 1.65
CA SER A 53 22.84 -8.98 2.77
C SER A 53 23.51 -10.28 2.30
N LEU A 54 22.97 -10.92 1.26
CA LEU A 54 23.55 -12.12 0.65
C LEU A 54 24.90 -11.82 -0.01
N GLY A 55 25.00 -10.68 -0.69
CA GLY A 55 26.26 -10.21 -1.30
C GLY A 55 27.34 -9.93 -0.26
N ILE A 56 26.99 -9.25 0.83
CA ILE A 56 27.92 -8.97 1.94
C ILE A 56 28.36 -10.27 2.62
N ALA A 57 27.43 -11.19 2.89
CA ALA A 57 27.75 -12.49 3.49
C ALA A 57 28.70 -13.31 2.61
N ALA A 58 28.46 -13.35 1.29
CA ALA A 58 29.32 -14.03 0.34
C ALA A 58 30.73 -13.40 0.28
N PHE A 59 30.81 -12.07 0.31
CA PHE A 59 32.09 -11.35 0.32
C PHE A 59 32.88 -11.61 1.61
N LEU A 60 32.18 -11.68 2.75
CA LEU A 60 32.79 -11.97 4.05
C LEU A 60 33.35 -13.39 4.12
N THR A 61 32.63 -14.39 3.59
CA THR A 61 33.12 -15.78 3.52
C THR A 61 34.35 -15.91 2.63
N LEU A 62 34.36 -15.25 1.46
CA LEU A 62 35.54 -15.26 0.57
C LEU A 62 36.75 -14.57 1.21
N GLY A 63 36.52 -13.50 1.98
CA GLY A 63 37.60 -12.84 2.73
C GLY A 63 38.16 -13.70 3.86
N LEU A 64 37.31 -14.46 4.55
CA LEU A 64 37.72 -15.42 5.58
C LEU A 64 38.50 -16.61 5.00
N ASP A 65 38.07 -17.16 3.86
CA ASP A 65 38.79 -18.23 3.17
C ASP A 65 40.17 -17.77 2.69
N PHE A 66 40.27 -16.55 2.17
CA PHE A 66 41.57 -15.95 1.80
C PHE A 66 42.49 -15.75 3.00
N LEU A 67 41.95 -15.33 4.14
CA LEU A 67 42.73 -15.14 5.36
C LEU A 67 43.21 -16.47 5.95
N GLY A 68 42.34 -17.49 5.94
CA GLY A 68 42.67 -18.84 6.38
C GLY A 68 43.76 -19.49 5.52
N SER A 69 43.68 -19.33 4.19
CA SER A 69 44.70 -19.82 3.27
C SER A 69 46.05 -19.10 3.38
N LEU A 70 46.08 -17.89 3.93
CA LEU A 70 47.33 -17.14 4.14
C LEU A 70 48.03 -17.52 5.45
N MET A 71 47.30 -18.10 6.41
CA MET A 71 47.80 -18.49 7.74
C MET A 71 48.28 -19.94 7.82
N THR A 72 47.94 -20.80 6.85
CA THR A 72 48.46 -22.17 6.68
C THR A 72 49.58 -22.22 5.66
#